data_AF-A0AAD5DZR5-F1
#
_entry.id   AF-A0AAD5DZR5-F1
#
_cell.length_a   1.000
_cell.length_b   1.000
_cell.length_c   1.000
_cell.angle_alpha   90.00
_cell.angle_beta   90.00
_cell.angle_gamma   90.00
#
_symmetry.space_group_name_H-M   'P 1'
#
loop_
_entity.id
_entity.type
_entity.pdbx_description
1 polymer ?
#
loop_
_entity_poly.entity_id
_entity_poly.type
_entity_poly.pdbx_seq_one_letter_code
_entity_poly.pdbx_strand_id
1 'polypeptide(L)'
;MWRDRPVNPAAMDLPDHGSFDPAQPEAFYLGQGADELRATADARLVVEGQQLRVHSQVLSVQSRVLRSLFAAQAEGGSGGGGDGAGVPPAPKRARQGESSSRGATPAAAPAAARELEPVVLEQALQGFELREVALFLRLVYCPDDGGPGRLHFELASLAGAACLAHQLDAPRVLRHLIAAMQSSAESLDSHTMLAAWLGVAEHCKQGELRACCIRRLATLLLADRNGDWEGGPQRRGHSGVQQGMEDLNQLQASQDLLVVVLFSQALGISQESTQVLMGALLSSARKAASAAVQTVPVAGRGRHAAHARASPASFVPSMGSMRQVLGIEGEGQQPGRHRIAYDDSSSDDDIPVQQRRANA
;
A
#
# COMPACT_ATOMS: atom_id res chain seq x y z
N MET A 1 -34.59 -6.07 -21.98
CA MET A 1 -35.38 -5.31 -20.98
C MET A 1 -34.98 -5.72 -19.56
N TRP A 2 -33.68 -5.74 -19.24
CA TRP A 2 -33.11 -6.21 -17.95
C TRP A 2 -32.19 -5.16 -17.30
N ARG A 3 -32.34 -3.86 -17.63
CA ARG A 3 -31.37 -2.81 -17.21
C ARG A 3 -31.80 -1.95 -16.02
N ASP A 4 -33.00 -2.11 -15.46
CA ASP A 4 -33.51 -1.23 -14.40
C ASP A 4 -34.06 -1.99 -13.18
N ARG A 5 -33.50 -3.15 -12.84
CA ARG A 5 -33.61 -3.54 -11.43
C ARG A 5 -32.58 -2.68 -10.69
N PRO A 6 -32.98 -1.80 -9.75
CA PRO A 6 -32.03 -1.32 -8.77
C PRO A 6 -31.49 -2.58 -8.13
N VAL A 7 -30.27 -2.95 -8.48
CA VAL A 7 -29.50 -3.87 -7.66
C VAL A 7 -29.48 -3.13 -6.35
N ASN A 8 -30.32 -3.56 -5.40
CA ASN A 8 -30.15 -3.17 -4.02
C ASN A 8 -28.81 -3.82 -3.72
N PRO A 9 -27.69 -3.07 -3.76
CA PRO A 9 -26.47 -3.68 -3.33
C PRO A 9 -26.82 -4.03 -1.89
N ALA A 10 -26.86 -5.31 -1.55
CA ALA A 10 -26.65 -5.68 -0.17
C ALA A 10 -25.22 -5.22 0.09
N ALA A 11 -25.07 -3.91 0.31
CA ALA A 11 -23.84 -3.25 0.59
C ALA A 11 -23.40 -4.00 1.83
N MET A 12 -22.28 -4.72 1.72
CA MET A 12 -21.67 -5.28 2.90
C MET A 12 -21.55 -4.12 3.86
N ASP A 13 -22.26 -4.20 4.97
CA ASP A 13 -22.25 -3.17 5.99
C ASP A 13 -20.88 -3.27 6.64
N LEU A 14 -19.94 -2.56 6.02
CA LEU A 14 -18.54 -2.56 6.39
C LEU A 14 -18.34 -1.51 7.48
N PRO A 15 -17.47 -1.78 8.47
CA PRO A 15 -17.14 -0.79 9.49
C PRO A 15 -16.60 0.50 8.86
N ASP A 16 -16.68 1.61 9.56
CA ASP A 16 -16.00 2.83 9.10
C ASP A 16 -14.50 2.59 8.95
N HIS A 17 -13.87 3.29 8.01
CA HIS A 17 -12.42 3.14 7.80
C HIS A 17 -11.62 3.46 9.08
N GLY A 18 -12.07 4.42 9.90
CA GLY A 18 -11.43 4.76 11.17
C GLY A 18 -11.57 3.70 12.28
N SER A 19 -12.38 2.65 12.12
CA SER A 19 -12.65 1.66 13.17
C SER A 19 -11.83 0.36 13.01
N PHE A 20 -10.63 0.45 12.43
CA PHE A 20 -9.74 -0.70 12.29
C PHE A 20 -9.31 -1.24 13.65
N ASP A 21 -9.64 -2.50 13.95
CA ASP A 21 -9.20 -3.23 15.14
C ASP A 21 -8.14 -4.27 14.78
N PRO A 22 -6.87 -4.12 15.22
CA PRO A 22 -5.81 -5.09 14.96
C PRO A 22 -6.03 -6.43 15.65
N ALA A 23 -6.93 -6.54 16.64
CA ALA A 23 -7.30 -7.84 17.22
C ALA A 23 -8.30 -8.60 16.34
N GLN A 24 -9.03 -7.91 15.46
CA GLN A 24 -10.02 -8.48 14.55
C GLN A 24 -9.92 -7.87 13.14
N PRO A 25 -8.75 -7.98 12.47
CA PRO A 25 -8.53 -7.33 11.18
C PRO A 25 -9.50 -7.82 10.08
N GLU A 26 -10.02 -9.03 10.21
CA GLU A 26 -10.96 -9.61 9.25
C GLU A 26 -12.34 -8.95 9.28
N ALA A 27 -12.79 -8.47 10.45
CA ALA A 27 -14.04 -7.73 10.57
C ALA A 27 -14.01 -6.44 9.73
N PHE A 28 -12.82 -5.84 9.57
CA PHE A 28 -12.61 -4.63 8.79
C PHE A 28 -12.89 -4.79 7.28
N TYR A 29 -12.53 -5.94 6.70
CA TYR A 29 -12.67 -6.17 5.25
C TYR A 29 -13.77 -7.16 4.86
N LEU A 30 -14.29 -7.96 5.79
CA LEU A 30 -15.42 -8.88 5.54
C LEU A 30 -16.77 -8.35 6.05
N GLY A 31 -16.78 -7.35 6.94
CA GLY A 31 -18.00 -6.72 7.46
C GLY A 31 -18.83 -7.60 8.39
N GLN A 32 -20.14 -7.31 8.49
CA GLN A 32 -21.06 -8.07 9.35
C GLN A 32 -21.20 -9.55 8.95
N GLY A 33 -20.90 -9.91 7.69
CA GLY A 33 -20.86 -11.28 7.20
C GLY A 33 -19.55 -12.02 7.46
N ALA A 34 -18.67 -11.47 8.30
CA ALA A 34 -17.33 -12.01 8.53
C ALA A 34 -17.34 -13.47 8.95
N ASP A 35 -18.26 -13.92 9.81
CA ASP A 35 -18.27 -15.29 10.30
C ASP A 35 -18.59 -16.32 9.20
N GLU A 36 -19.54 -16.01 8.32
CA GLU A 36 -19.90 -16.86 7.18
C GLU A 36 -18.77 -16.92 6.16
N LEU A 37 -18.23 -15.76 5.78
CA LEU A 37 -17.11 -15.66 4.83
C LEU A 37 -15.83 -16.30 5.39
N ARG A 38 -15.58 -16.18 6.69
CA ARG A 38 -14.45 -16.81 7.38
C ARG A 38 -14.55 -18.34 7.37
N ALA A 39 -15.77 -18.89 7.41
CA ALA A 39 -16.01 -20.33 7.34
C ALA A 39 -15.75 -20.91 5.94
N THR A 40 -15.91 -20.11 4.89
CA THR A 40 -15.70 -20.53 3.49
C THR A 40 -14.32 -20.20 2.93
N ALA A 41 -13.47 -19.52 3.70
CA ALA A 41 -12.14 -19.13 3.27
C ALA A 41 -11.23 -20.35 2.99
N ASP A 42 -10.62 -20.37 1.82
CA ASP A 42 -9.78 -21.46 1.29
C ASP A 42 -8.28 -21.12 1.26
N ALA A 43 -7.91 -19.90 1.64
CA ALA A 43 -6.52 -19.45 1.71
C ALA A 43 -6.26 -18.56 2.95
N ARG A 44 -4.99 -18.44 3.35
CA ARG A 44 -4.55 -17.62 4.48
C ARG A 44 -3.36 -16.73 4.10
N LEU A 45 -3.46 -15.46 4.44
CA LEU A 45 -2.33 -14.54 4.38
C LEU A 45 -1.73 -14.43 5.77
N VAL A 46 -0.41 -14.35 5.88
CA VAL A 46 0.26 -14.16 7.17
C VAL A 46 0.97 -12.82 7.14
N VAL A 47 0.58 -11.93 8.05
CA VAL A 47 1.08 -10.55 8.13
C VAL A 47 1.36 -10.24 9.59
N GLU A 48 2.58 -9.85 9.92
CA GLU A 48 3.00 -9.54 11.30
C GLU A 48 2.63 -10.65 12.31
N GLY A 49 2.69 -11.91 11.88
CA GLY A 49 2.34 -13.09 12.68
C GLY A 49 0.83 -13.36 12.79
N GLN A 50 -0.03 -12.49 12.27
CA GLN A 50 -1.47 -12.70 12.22
C GLN A 50 -1.89 -13.44 10.94
N GLN A 51 -2.86 -14.35 11.07
CA GLN A 51 -3.44 -15.07 9.95
C GLN A 51 -4.73 -14.41 9.49
N LEU A 52 -4.76 -13.93 8.26
CA LEU A 52 -5.93 -13.34 7.60
C LEU A 52 -6.55 -14.35 6.66
N ARG A 53 -7.79 -14.75 6.91
CA ARG A 53 -8.54 -15.67 6.06
C ARG A 53 -9.08 -14.95 4.84
N VAL A 54 -8.86 -15.56 3.67
CA VAL A 54 -9.20 -14.97 2.37
C VAL A 54 -9.72 -16.03 1.40
N HIS A 55 -10.38 -15.57 0.35
CA HIS A 55 -10.88 -16.40 -0.74
C HIS A 55 -9.95 -16.30 -1.94
N SER A 56 -9.29 -17.40 -2.28
CA SER A 56 -8.33 -17.50 -3.39
C SER A 56 -8.95 -17.04 -4.71
N GLN A 57 -10.23 -17.35 -4.93
CA GLN A 57 -10.99 -16.94 -6.11
C GLN A 57 -11.12 -15.42 -6.21
N VAL A 58 -11.49 -14.74 -5.11
CA VAL A 58 -11.67 -13.29 -5.07
C VAL A 58 -10.33 -12.59 -5.34
N LEU A 59 -9.27 -13.04 -4.69
CA LEU A 59 -7.92 -12.52 -4.88
C LEU A 59 -7.40 -12.74 -6.30
N SER A 60 -7.63 -13.93 -6.87
CA SER A 60 -7.22 -14.29 -8.24
C SER A 60 -7.89 -13.41 -9.30
N VAL A 61 -9.12 -12.94 -9.06
CA VAL A 61 -9.82 -12.04 -9.98
C VAL A 61 -9.12 -10.67 -10.02
N GLN A 62 -8.67 -10.17 -8.88
CA GLN A 62 -8.09 -8.83 -8.77
C GLN A 62 -6.58 -8.78 -9.03
N SER A 63 -5.84 -9.86 -8.76
CA SER A 63 -4.38 -9.91 -8.84
C SER A 63 -3.90 -11.03 -9.77
N ARG A 64 -3.04 -10.68 -10.74
CA ARG A 64 -2.42 -11.68 -11.63
C ARG A 64 -1.34 -12.50 -10.93
N VAL A 65 -0.59 -11.87 -10.03
CA VAL A 65 0.43 -12.55 -9.22
C VAL A 65 -0.21 -13.61 -8.35
N LEU A 66 -1.24 -13.25 -7.58
CA LEU A 66 -1.95 -14.18 -6.70
C LEU A 66 -2.64 -15.30 -7.50
N ARG A 67 -3.26 -14.98 -8.64
CA ARG A 67 -3.82 -16.01 -9.54
C ARG A 67 -2.78 -17.04 -9.96
N SER A 68 -1.58 -16.60 -10.32
CA SER A 68 -0.50 -17.48 -10.77
C SER A 68 0.02 -18.33 -9.61
N LEU A 69 0.12 -17.77 -8.41
CA LEU A 69 0.52 -18.50 -7.20
C LEU A 69 -0.48 -19.59 -6.82
N PHE A 70 -1.78 -19.27 -6.79
CA PHE A 70 -2.82 -20.25 -6.49
C PHE A 70 -2.93 -21.33 -7.56
N ALA A 71 -2.77 -20.98 -8.84
CA ALA A 71 -2.73 -21.97 -9.93
C ALA A 71 -1.53 -22.92 -9.81
N ALA A 72 -0.33 -22.37 -9.55
CA ALA A 72 0.88 -23.16 -9.37
C ALA A 72 0.77 -24.13 -8.18
N GLN A 73 0.07 -23.73 -7.11
CA GLN A 73 -0.16 -24.61 -5.98
C GLN A 73 -1.19 -25.72 -6.27
N ALA A 74 -2.25 -25.39 -7.02
CA ALA A 74 -3.23 -26.38 -7.45
C ALA A 74 -2.59 -27.45 -8.36
N GLU A 75 -1.63 -27.06 -9.20
CA GLU A 75 -0.86 -27.98 -10.05
C GLU A 75 0.26 -28.71 -9.29
N GLY A 76 0.89 -28.04 -8.33
CA GLY A 76 2.03 -28.52 -7.55
C GLY A 76 1.67 -29.48 -6.41
N GLY A 77 0.38 -29.60 -6.08
CA GLY A 77 -0.22 -30.66 -5.27
C GLY A 77 0.67 -31.26 -4.20
N SER A 78 1.20 -30.44 -3.27
CA SER A 78 1.95 -30.87 -2.08
C SER A 78 2.95 -32.02 -2.33
N GLY A 79 3.55 -32.06 -3.52
CA GLY A 79 4.38 -33.16 -3.99
C GLY A 79 5.85 -32.88 -3.75
N GLY A 80 6.30 -33.00 -2.50
CA GLY A 80 7.73 -33.25 -2.24
C GLY A 80 8.53 -32.07 -1.71
N GLY A 81 8.23 -31.65 -0.49
CA GLY A 81 9.29 -31.43 0.51
C GLY A 81 9.82 -32.78 1.00
N GLY A 82 10.21 -33.65 0.06
CA GLY A 82 10.85 -34.90 0.40
C GLY A 82 12.28 -34.59 0.76
N ASP A 83 12.57 -34.58 2.06
CA ASP A 83 13.89 -34.93 2.63
C ASP A 83 14.25 -36.37 2.17
N GLY A 84 14.47 -36.52 0.87
CA GLY A 84 14.89 -37.74 0.22
C GLY A 84 16.40 -37.79 0.24
N ALA A 85 16.96 -38.15 1.40
CA ALA A 85 18.29 -38.71 1.47
C ALA A 85 18.41 -39.80 0.38
N GLY A 86 19.41 -39.63 -0.49
CA GLY A 86 19.50 -40.31 -1.77
C GLY A 86 19.30 -41.82 -1.70
N VAL A 87 18.30 -42.31 -2.42
CA VAL A 87 18.28 -43.68 -2.92
C VAL A 87 18.35 -43.59 -4.45
N PRO A 88 19.45 -44.06 -5.07
CA PRO A 88 19.62 -43.99 -6.52
C PRO A 88 18.58 -44.89 -7.22
N PRO A 89 18.02 -44.45 -8.35
CA PRO A 89 17.03 -45.22 -9.10
C PRO A 89 17.66 -46.46 -9.73
N ALA A 90 17.16 -47.64 -9.36
CA ALA A 90 17.52 -48.91 -9.98
C ALA A 90 17.04 -48.97 -11.45
N PRO A 91 17.79 -49.65 -12.34
CA PRO A 91 17.48 -49.70 -13.76
C PRO A 91 16.22 -50.52 -14.09
N LYS A 92 15.38 -49.94 -14.96
CA LYS A 92 14.13 -50.48 -15.51
C LYS A 92 14.33 -51.86 -16.17
N ARG A 93 13.56 -52.86 -15.71
CA ARG A 93 13.27 -54.08 -16.46
C ARG A 93 12.04 -53.86 -17.33
N ALA A 94 12.21 -54.05 -18.64
CA ALA A 94 11.12 -54.10 -19.61
C ALA A 94 10.21 -55.31 -19.34
N ARG A 95 8.89 -55.09 -19.30
CA ARG A 95 7.92 -56.16 -19.45
C ARG A 95 6.73 -55.67 -20.28
N GLN A 96 6.65 -56.26 -21.47
CA GLN A 96 5.49 -56.28 -22.35
C GLN A 96 4.40 -57.22 -21.78
N GLY A 97 3.18 -57.02 -22.27
CA GLY A 97 2.01 -57.86 -22.05
C GLY A 97 1.07 -57.27 -21.01
N GLU A 98 -0.25 -57.28 -21.14
CA GLU A 98 -1.18 -57.63 -22.21
C GLU A 98 -2.57 -57.29 -21.63
N SER A 99 -3.45 -56.79 -22.49
CA SER A 99 -4.88 -57.16 -22.58
C SER A 99 -5.73 -57.43 -21.33
N SER A 100 -6.90 -56.75 -21.32
CA SER A 100 -8.20 -57.27 -20.85
C SER A 100 -8.57 -57.09 -19.38
N SER A 101 -9.57 -56.25 -19.09
CA SER A 101 -10.96 -56.70 -19.00
C SER A 101 -11.83 -55.73 -18.18
N ARG A 102 -13.09 -55.65 -18.62
CA ARG A 102 -14.22 -54.91 -18.07
C ARG A 102 -14.44 -55.12 -16.57
N GLY A 103 -15.00 -54.07 -15.96
CA GLY A 103 -16.23 -54.24 -15.19
C GLY A 103 -16.09 -54.11 -13.68
N ALA A 104 -16.09 -52.88 -13.19
CA ALA A 104 -16.72 -52.50 -11.93
C ALA A 104 -16.70 -50.97 -11.87
N THR A 105 -17.86 -50.33 -11.86
CA THR A 105 -18.01 -48.94 -11.40
C THR A 105 -17.99 -48.99 -9.86
N PRO A 106 -16.88 -48.64 -9.19
CA PRO A 106 -16.91 -48.50 -7.75
C PRO A 106 -17.84 -47.33 -7.42
N ALA A 107 -18.83 -47.60 -6.57
CA ALA A 107 -19.65 -46.56 -5.96
C ALA A 107 -18.72 -45.51 -5.37
N ALA A 108 -18.80 -44.28 -5.87
CA ALA A 108 -18.00 -43.16 -5.43
C ALA A 108 -18.24 -42.95 -3.93
N ALA A 109 -17.30 -43.42 -3.11
CA ALA A 109 -17.28 -43.10 -1.70
C ALA A 109 -17.32 -41.58 -1.56
N PRO A 110 -18.14 -41.02 -0.66
CA PRO A 110 -18.20 -39.58 -0.44
C PRO A 110 -16.78 -39.11 -0.20
N ALA A 111 -16.27 -38.29 -1.12
CA ALA A 111 -14.94 -37.73 -1.04
C ALA A 111 -14.87 -37.00 0.31
N ALA A 112 -14.27 -37.66 1.30
CA ALA A 112 -14.00 -37.07 2.60
C ALA A 112 -13.31 -35.76 2.30
N ALA A 113 -13.96 -34.65 2.70
CA ALA A 113 -13.51 -33.31 2.44
C ALA A 113 -12.03 -33.25 2.83
N ARG A 114 -11.16 -33.27 1.82
CA ARG A 114 -9.73 -33.13 2.05
C ARG A 114 -9.61 -31.73 2.60
N GLU A 115 -9.27 -31.63 3.88
CA GLU A 115 -8.86 -30.37 4.50
C GLU A 115 -7.63 -29.91 3.73
N LEU A 116 -7.87 -29.10 2.69
CA LEU A 116 -6.82 -28.50 1.89
C LEU A 116 -6.03 -27.64 2.85
N GLU A 117 -4.75 -27.99 3.01
CA GLU A 117 -3.85 -27.19 3.82
C GLU A 117 -3.88 -25.77 3.27
N PRO A 118 -4.27 -24.77 4.08
CA PRO A 118 -4.51 -23.43 3.59
C PRO A 118 -3.22 -22.89 2.98
N VAL A 119 -3.34 -22.28 1.80
CA VAL A 119 -2.24 -21.59 1.14
C VAL A 119 -1.72 -20.49 2.07
N VAL A 120 -0.45 -20.52 2.43
CA VAL A 120 0.20 -19.49 3.26
C VAL A 120 1.07 -18.60 2.39
N LEU A 121 0.73 -17.31 2.33
CA LEU A 121 1.46 -16.30 1.55
C LEU A 121 2.18 -15.30 2.49
N GLU A 122 3.37 -15.67 2.96
CA GLU A 122 4.19 -14.81 3.82
C GLU A 122 5.09 -13.85 3.02
N GLN A 123 5.80 -14.39 2.02
CA GLN A 123 6.86 -13.65 1.33
C GLN A 123 6.34 -12.44 0.55
N ALA A 124 5.14 -12.55 -0.04
CA ALA A 124 4.56 -11.48 -0.84
C ALA A 124 4.11 -10.26 -0.01
N LEU A 125 3.93 -10.44 1.30
CA LEU A 125 3.41 -9.42 2.22
C LEU A 125 4.48 -8.93 3.20
N GLN A 126 5.71 -9.40 3.05
CA GLN A 126 6.81 -9.01 3.93
C GLN A 126 7.09 -7.51 3.80
N GLY A 127 7.07 -6.81 4.93
CA GLY A 127 7.36 -5.37 5.00
C GLY A 127 6.14 -4.46 4.93
N PHE A 128 4.93 -5.01 4.77
CA PHE A 128 3.67 -4.27 4.86
C PHE A 128 3.05 -4.42 6.24
N GLU A 129 2.40 -3.36 6.71
CA GLU A 129 1.71 -3.37 7.99
C GLU A 129 0.35 -4.06 7.87
N LEU A 130 -0.13 -4.64 8.97
CA LEU A 130 -1.43 -5.31 9.01
C LEU A 130 -2.56 -4.43 8.47
N ARG A 131 -2.56 -3.14 8.82
CA ARG A 131 -3.58 -2.16 8.38
C ARG A 131 -3.54 -1.92 6.87
N GLU A 132 -2.34 -1.84 6.28
CA GLU A 132 -2.17 -1.64 4.84
C GLU A 132 -2.69 -2.85 4.05
N VAL A 133 -2.40 -4.06 4.54
CA VAL A 133 -2.92 -5.30 3.93
C VAL A 133 -4.44 -5.39 4.11
N ALA A 134 -4.97 -5.08 5.29
CA ALA A 134 -6.41 -5.08 5.53
C ALA A 134 -7.15 -4.06 4.64
N LEU A 135 -6.58 -2.87 4.43
CA LEU A 135 -7.10 -1.87 3.50
C LEU A 135 -7.09 -2.36 2.06
N PHE A 136 -5.99 -2.98 1.61
CA PHE A 136 -5.92 -3.62 0.30
C PHE A 136 -7.01 -4.68 0.14
N LEU A 137 -7.17 -5.58 1.13
CA LEU A 137 -8.19 -6.62 1.10
C LEU A 137 -9.60 -6.02 1.06
N ARG A 138 -9.88 -4.98 1.83
CA ARG A 138 -11.18 -4.30 1.81
C ARG A 138 -11.53 -3.81 0.41
N LEU A 139 -10.59 -3.23 -0.33
CA LEU A 139 -10.81 -2.78 -1.70
C LEU A 139 -10.90 -3.93 -2.71
N VAL A 140 -10.35 -5.10 -2.40
CA VAL A 140 -10.51 -6.31 -3.21
C VAL A 140 -11.93 -6.88 -3.05
N TYR A 141 -12.46 -6.93 -1.83
CA TYR A 141 -13.82 -7.41 -1.54
C TYR A 141 -14.90 -6.37 -1.91
N CYS A 142 -14.64 -5.09 -1.64
CA CYS A 142 -15.54 -3.96 -1.87
C CYS A 142 -14.84 -2.87 -2.69
N PRO A 143 -14.75 -3.00 -4.02
CA PRO A 143 -14.11 -1.99 -4.86
C PRO A 143 -14.82 -0.63 -4.81
N ASP A 144 -16.13 -0.63 -4.52
CA ASP A 144 -16.93 0.60 -4.40
C ASP A 144 -16.55 1.45 -3.17
N ASP A 145 -15.88 0.85 -2.17
CA ASP A 145 -15.31 1.58 -1.03
C ASP A 145 -14.06 2.38 -1.40
N GLY A 146 -13.51 2.19 -2.61
CA GLY A 146 -12.37 2.92 -3.14
C GLY A 146 -12.64 4.40 -3.49
N GLY A 147 -13.75 4.96 -3.01
CA GLY A 147 -14.12 6.35 -3.22
C GLY A 147 -13.24 7.30 -2.40
N PRO A 148 -12.84 8.47 -2.95
CA PRO A 148 -11.93 9.40 -2.30
C PRO A 148 -12.42 9.89 -0.94
N GLY A 149 -13.73 10.12 -0.78
CA GLY A 149 -14.31 10.57 0.49
C GLY A 149 -14.29 9.51 1.60
N ARG A 150 -14.26 8.22 1.26
CA ARG A 150 -14.24 7.12 2.24
C ARG A 150 -12.83 6.83 2.74
N LEU A 151 -11.85 6.95 1.86
CA LEU A 151 -10.44 6.68 2.14
C LEU A 151 -9.71 7.82 2.86
N HIS A 152 -10.40 8.92 3.18
CA HIS A 152 -9.80 10.06 3.86
C HIS A 152 -9.31 9.74 5.29
N PHE A 153 -9.85 8.72 5.96
CA PHE A 153 -9.37 8.31 7.29
C PHE A 153 -8.13 7.39 7.23
N GLU A 154 -7.69 7.04 6.03
CA GLU A 154 -6.66 6.03 5.76
C GLU A 154 -5.40 6.61 5.14
N LEU A 155 -5.23 7.94 5.13
CA LEU A 155 -4.17 8.60 4.36
C LEU A 155 -2.76 8.05 4.64
N ALA A 156 -2.49 7.69 5.89
CA ALA A 156 -1.22 7.09 6.30
C ALA A 156 -1.00 5.69 5.67
N SER A 157 -2.06 4.89 5.52
CA SER A 157 -1.99 3.51 5.02
C SER A 157 -2.19 3.40 3.50
N LEU A 158 -2.62 4.47 2.82
CA LEU A 158 -2.79 4.50 1.35
C LEU A 158 -1.48 4.22 0.61
N ALA A 159 -0.37 4.75 1.11
CA ALA A 159 0.95 4.60 0.49
C ALA A 159 1.37 3.13 0.40
N GLY A 160 1.37 2.41 1.53
CA GLY A 160 1.71 0.99 1.55
C GLY A 160 0.69 0.13 0.81
N ALA A 161 -0.61 0.42 0.94
CA ALA A 161 -1.65 -0.30 0.19
C ALA A 161 -1.47 -0.16 -1.34
N ALA A 162 -1.05 1.01 -1.82
CA ALA A 162 -0.79 1.25 -3.24
C ALA A 162 0.46 0.50 -3.72
N CYS A 163 1.55 0.53 -2.94
CA CYS A 163 2.74 -0.28 -3.20
C CYS A 163 2.42 -1.77 -3.24
N LEU A 164 1.62 -2.26 -2.29
CA LEU A 164 1.16 -3.64 -2.26
C LEU A 164 0.32 -4.00 -3.49
N ALA A 165 -0.63 -3.14 -3.87
CA ALA A 165 -1.45 -3.35 -5.07
C ALA A 165 -0.59 -3.38 -6.35
N HIS A 166 0.46 -2.57 -6.43
CA HIS A 166 1.43 -2.61 -7.52
C HIS A 166 2.23 -3.92 -7.52
N GLN A 167 2.79 -4.31 -6.37
CA GLN A 167 3.58 -5.53 -6.21
C GLN A 167 2.79 -6.80 -6.56
N LEU A 168 1.50 -6.84 -6.21
CA LEU A 168 0.61 -7.95 -6.51
C LEU A 168 -0.01 -7.88 -7.92
N ASP A 169 0.35 -6.90 -8.76
CA ASP A 169 -0.28 -6.65 -10.07
C ASP A 169 -1.82 -6.63 -9.99
N ALA A 170 -2.33 -5.76 -9.10
CA ALA A 170 -3.75 -5.52 -8.86
C ALA A 170 -4.20 -4.13 -9.39
N PRO A 171 -4.25 -3.93 -10.73
CA PRO A 171 -4.37 -2.60 -11.34
C PRO A 171 -5.69 -1.88 -11.04
N ARG A 172 -6.76 -2.62 -10.75
CA ARG A 172 -8.05 -2.01 -10.38
C ARG A 172 -7.98 -1.35 -9.00
N VAL A 173 -7.49 -2.09 -8.02
CA VAL A 173 -7.27 -1.60 -6.66
C VAL A 173 -6.29 -0.44 -6.65
N LEU A 174 -5.17 -0.57 -7.37
CA LEU A 174 -4.18 0.50 -7.52
C LEU A 174 -4.82 1.78 -8.07
N ARG A 175 -5.66 1.69 -9.10
CA ARG A 175 -6.35 2.86 -9.67
C ARG A 175 -7.22 3.59 -8.64
N HIS A 176 -7.98 2.86 -7.82
CA HIS A 176 -8.81 3.46 -6.78
C HIS A 176 -7.97 4.17 -5.72
N LEU A 177 -6.88 3.54 -5.26
CA LEU A 177 -5.95 4.13 -4.30
C LEU A 177 -5.29 5.40 -4.85
N ILE A 178 -4.81 5.38 -6.10
CA ILE A 178 -4.18 6.54 -6.74
C ILE A 178 -5.18 7.68 -6.92
N ALA A 179 -6.42 7.40 -7.32
CA ALA A 179 -7.46 8.42 -7.44
C ALA A 179 -7.78 9.08 -6.08
N ALA A 180 -7.86 8.28 -5.01
CA ALA A 180 -8.05 8.79 -3.66
C ALA A 180 -6.89 9.67 -3.19
N MET A 181 -5.64 9.23 -3.40
CA MET A 181 -4.44 10.02 -3.11
C MET A 181 -4.43 11.33 -3.89
N GLN A 182 -4.72 11.30 -5.20
CA GLN A 182 -4.77 12.51 -6.04
C GLN A 182 -5.80 13.53 -5.52
N SER A 183 -7.00 13.08 -5.17
CA SER A 183 -8.06 13.95 -4.65
C SER A 183 -7.73 14.56 -3.29
N SER A 184 -6.99 13.83 -2.45
CA SER A 184 -6.63 14.26 -1.10
C SER A 184 -5.36 15.12 -1.07
N ALA A 185 -4.50 14.98 -2.08
CA ALA A 185 -3.23 15.69 -2.16
C ALA A 185 -3.40 17.21 -2.18
N GLU A 186 -4.48 17.72 -2.79
CA GLU A 186 -4.72 19.17 -2.87
C GLU A 186 -5.07 19.80 -1.52
N SER A 187 -5.70 19.04 -0.62
CA SER A 187 -6.05 19.45 0.73
C SER A 187 -5.00 19.11 1.78
N LEU A 188 -3.91 18.42 1.40
CA LEU A 188 -2.94 17.92 2.36
C LEU A 188 -1.95 19.03 2.77
N ASP A 189 -1.79 19.22 4.08
CA ASP A 189 -0.84 20.20 4.64
C ASP A 189 0.45 19.55 5.20
N SER A 190 0.57 18.23 5.09
CA SER A 190 1.72 17.47 5.59
C SER A 190 2.79 17.27 4.52
N HIS A 191 3.97 17.86 4.71
CA HIS A 191 5.15 17.65 3.85
C HIS A 191 5.57 16.18 3.79
N THR A 192 5.71 15.54 4.95
CA THR A 192 6.18 14.15 5.08
C THR A 192 5.23 13.17 4.36
N MET A 193 3.91 13.38 4.47
CA MET A 193 2.96 12.50 3.79
C MET A 193 2.96 12.71 2.27
N LEU A 194 3.07 13.96 1.78
CA LEU A 194 3.23 14.23 0.35
C LEU A 194 4.55 13.66 -0.20
N ALA A 195 5.63 13.71 0.57
CA ALA A 195 6.92 13.12 0.21
C ALA A 195 6.83 11.58 0.12
N ALA A 196 6.15 10.93 1.07
CA ALA A 196 5.89 9.50 1.01
C ALA A 196 5.04 9.13 -0.23
N TRP A 197 3.98 9.88 -0.52
CA TRP A 197 3.15 9.67 -1.70
C TRP A 197 3.89 9.91 -3.01
N LEU A 198 4.82 10.87 -3.03
CA LEU A 198 5.73 11.09 -4.15
C LEU A 198 6.62 9.86 -4.39
N GLY A 199 7.19 9.28 -3.34
CA GLY A 199 7.96 8.03 -3.42
C GLY A 199 7.13 6.87 -4.00
N VAL A 200 5.89 6.71 -3.54
CA VAL A 200 4.94 5.72 -4.07
C VAL A 200 4.63 5.97 -5.54
N ALA A 201 4.41 7.23 -5.93
CA ALA A 201 4.13 7.59 -7.31
C ALA A 201 5.30 7.26 -8.25
N GLU A 202 6.53 7.45 -7.81
CA GLU A 202 7.73 7.06 -8.56
C GLU A 202 7.86 5.54 -8.66
N HIS A 203 7.69 4.83 -7.54
CA HIS A 203 7.75 3.37 -7.49
C HIS A 203 6.70 2.71 -8.40
N CYS A 204 5.45 3.18 -8.31
CA CYS A 204 4.32 2.65 -9.06
C CYS A 204 4.19 3.25 -10.48
N LYS A 205 5.12 4.13 -10.90
CA LYS A 205 5.14 4.84 -12.19
C LYS A 205 3.86 5.65 -12.49
N GLN A 206 3.32 6.31 -11.47
CA GLN A 206 2.09 7.11 -11.53
C GLN A 206 2.41 8.59 -11.77
N GLY A 207 2.58 8.97 -13.03
CA GLY A 207 3.00 10.33 -13.42
C GLY A 207 2.07 11.45 -12.94
N GLU A 208 0.76 11.22 -12.93
CA GLU A 208 -0.22 12.22 -12.51
C GLU A 208 -0.18 12.47 -10.98
N LEU A 209 -0.11 11.41 -10.18
CA LEU A 209 0.04 11.54 -8.72
C LEU A 209 1.36 12.25 -8.39
N ARG A 210 2.46 11.88 -9.07
CA ARG A 210 3.76 12.52 -8.94
C ARG A 210 3.67 14.04 -9.18
N ALA A 211 3.04 14.46 -10.27
CA ALA A 211 2.85 15.87 -10.58
C ALA A 211 2.00 16.60 -9.52
N CYS A 212 0.94 15.95 -9.01
CA CYS A 212 0.08 16.51 -7.98
C CYS A 212 0.85 16.76 -6.67
N CYS A 213 1.60 15.74 -6.18
CA CYS A 213 2.40 15.86 -4.96
C CYS A 213 3.46 16.96 -5.07
N ILE A 214 4.18 17.03 -6.20
CA ILE A 214 5.21 18.06 -6.43
C ILE A 214 4.61 19.46 -6.43
N ARG A 215 3.47 19.66 -7.12
CA ARG A 215 2.77 20.96 -7.14
C ARG A 215 2.32 21.37 -5.74
N ARG A 216 1.77 20.45 -4.95
CA ARG A 216 1.34 20.75 -3.58
C ARG A 216 2.52 21.07 -2.67
N LEU A 217 3.57 20.25 -2.68
CA LEU A 217 4.80 20.50 -1.92
C LEU A 217 5.40 21.87 -2.24
N ALA A 218 5.49 22.22 -3.52
CA ALA A 218 5.96 23.55 -3.94
C ALA A 218 5.08 24.67 -3.37
N THR A 219 3.76 24.49 -3.38
CA THR A 219 2.81 25.47 -2.82
C THR A 219 3.01 25.64 -1.31
N LEU A 220 3.15 24.54 -0.57
CA LEU A 220 3.38 24.59 0.89
C LEU A 220 4.71 25.26 1.24
N LEU A 221 5.80 24.93 0.53
CA LEU A 221 7.11 25.55 0.75
C LEU A 221 7.12 27.05 0.43
N LEU A 222 6.38 27.48 -0.59
CA LEU A 222 6.23 28.90 -0.92
C LEU A 222 5.37 29.63 0.12
N ALA A 223 4.32 28.99 0.64
CA ALA A 223 3.49 29.55 1.70
C ALA A 223 4.28 29.73 3.00
N ASP A 224 5.06 28.73 3.41
CA ASP A 224 5.91 28.77 4.61
C ASP A 224 6.95 29.91 4.53
N ARG A 225 7.54 30.11 3.35
CA ARG A 225 8.47 31.22 3.10
C ARG A 225 7.83 32.60 3.23
N ASN A 226 6.55 32.75 2.84
CA ASN A 226 5.87 34.05 2.85
C ASN A 226 5.25 34.38 4.22
N GLY A 227 4.83 33.36 4.98
CA GLY A 227 4.28 33.55 6.33
C GLY A 227 5.28 34.13 7.33
N ASP A 228 6.57 33.93 7.10
CA ASP A 228 7.67 34.34 7.98
C ASP A 228 7.96 35.86 7.95
N TRP A 229 7.27 36.64 7.10
CA TRP A 229 7.50 38.08 6.94
C TRP A 229 6.51 38.99 7.70
N GLU A 230 5.32 38.52 8.07
CA GLU A 230 4.31 39.36 8.73
C GLU A 230 4.31 39.30 10.27
N GLY A 231 4.99 38.31 10.87
CA GLY A 231 5.17 38.19 12.32
C GLY A 231 6.52 38.75 12.77
N GLY A 232 6.52 39.70 13.71
CA GLY A 232 7.72 40.39 14.18
C GLY A 232 8.89 39.50 14.67
N PRO A 233 10.08 40.08 14.91
CA PRO A 233 11.39 39.40 15.00
C PRO A 233 11.61 38.44 16.18
N GLN A 234 10.59 37.97 16.90
CA GLN A 234 10.77 37.14 18.09
C GLN A 234 10.25 35.72 17.90
N ARG A 235 11.23 34.81 17.74
CA ARG A 235 11.17 33.33 17.79
C ARG A 235 10.79 32.62 16.48
N ARG A 236 11.68 32.73 15.49
CA ARG A 236 11.75 31.79 14.36
C ARG A 236 12.19 30.41 14.84
N GLY A 237 11.27 29.48 14.93
CA GLY A 237 11.62 28.06 14.91
C GLY A 237 12.01 27.67 13.49
N HIS A 238 13.26 27.28 13.27
CA HIS A 238 13.82 26.89 11.96
C HIS A 238 13.25 25.57 11.38
N SER A 239 12.09 25.09 11.83
CA SER A 239 11.73 23.68 11.65
C SER A 239 10.97 23.33 10.37
N GLY A 240 10.19 24.23 9.76
CA GLY A 240 9.31 23.89 8.63
C GLY A 240 10.06 23.64 7.31
N VAL A 241 10.57 24.71 6.70
CA VAL A 241 11.33 24.66 5.45
C VAL A 241 12.53 23.69 5.51
N GLN A 242 13.25 23.66 6.63
CA GLN A 242 14.43 22.83 6.75
C GLN A 242 14.06 21.35 6.79
N GLN A 243 13.04 20.95 7.57
CA GLN A 243 12.52 19.58 7.57
C GLN A 243 11.98 19.19 6.20
N GLY A 244 11.22 20.07 5.55
CA GLY A 244 10.71 19.82 4.21
C GLY A 244 11.82 19.60 3.18
N MET A 245 12.91 20.38 3.27
CA MET A 245 14.08 20.22 2.40
C MET A 245 14.88 18.95 2.74
N GLU A 246 14.96 18.55 4.01
CA GLU A 246 15.59 17.30 4.44
C GLU A 246 14.80 16.08 3.94
N ASP A 247 13.48 16.06 4.10
CA ASP A 247 12.58 15.02 3.57
C ASP A 247 12.72 14.90 2.04
N LEU A 248 12.82 16.04 1.34
CA LEU A 248 13.06 16.10 -0.11
C LEU A 248 14.45 15.63 -0.52
N ASN A 249 15.48 15.93 0.27
CA ASN A 249 16.84 15.49 -0.01
C ASN A 249 16.97 13.97 0.06
N GLN A 250 16.15 13.29 0.87
CA GLN A 250 16.08 11.83 0.90
C GLN A 250 15.51 11.23 -0.40
N LEU A 251 14.71 12.00 -1.14
CA LEU A 251 14.14 11.58 -2.43
C LEU A 251 15.10 11.91 -3.60
N GLN A 252 16.27 11.26 -3.63
CA GLN A 252 17.36 11.46 -4.61
C GLN A 252 16.90 11.48 -6.09
N ALA A 253 15.84 10.75 -6.47
CA ALA A 253 15.35 10.68 -7.85
C ALA A 253 14.44 11.85 -8.27
N SER A 254 13.96 12.64 -7.31
CA SER A 254 12.97 13.70 -7.53
C SER A 254 13.56 15.12 -7.56
N GLN A 255 14.83 15.27 -7.15
CA GLN A 255 15.51 16.56 -7.00
C GLN A 255 15.54 17.35 -8.31
N ASP A 256 15.80 16.70 -9.45
CA ASP A 256 15.88 17.37 -10.75
C ASP A 256 14.54 17.98 -11.19
N LEU A 257 13.40 17.33 -10.88
CA LEU A 257 12.09 17.82 -11.28
C LEU A 257 11.57 18.91 -10.32
N LEU A 258 11.86 18.75 -9.03
CA LEU A 258 11.44 19.72 -8.01
C LEU A 258 12.16 21.05 -8.18
N VAL A 259 13.46 21.02 -8.50
CA VAL A 259 14.23 22.23 -8.85
C VAL A 259 13.61 22.94 -10.04
N VAL A 260 13.17 22.23 -11.08
CA VAL A 260 12.50 22.85 -12.24
C VAL A 260 11.16 23.48 -11.86
N VAL A 261 10.34 22.79 -11.07
CA VAL A 261 9.01 23.29 -10.68
C VAL A 261 9.11 24.48 -9.73
N LEU A 262 10.01 24.41 -8.75
CA LEU A 262 10.28 25.52 -7.84
C LEU A 262 10.89 26.71 -8.58
N PHE A 263 11.81 26.51 -9.53
CA PHE A 263 12.37 27.62 -10.32
C PHE A 263 11.33 28.27 -11.23
N SER A 264 10.47 27.48 -11.89
CA SER A 264 9.43 28.04 -12.78
C SER A 264 8.36 28.81 -12.01
N GLN A 265 7.94 28.33 -10.83
CA GLN A 265 6.98 29.06 -9.98
C GLN A 265 7.60 30.28 -9.29
N ALA A 266 8.80 30.15 -8.70
CA ALA A 266 9.42 31.23 -7.93
C ALA A 266 9.85 32.42 -8.79
N LEU A 267 10.11 32.20 -10.08
CA LEU A 267 10.60 33.25 -10.98
C LEU A 267 9.51 33.81 -11.91
N GLY A 268 8.26 33.31 -11.83
CA GLY A 268 7.16 33.76 -12.69
C GLY A 268 7.47 33.64 -14.18
N ILE A 269 8.32 32.66 -14.54
CA ILE A 269 8.93 32.57 -15.86
C ILE A 269 7.90 32.05 -16.86
N SER A 270 7.93 32.61 -18.07
CA SER A 270 7.07 32.16 -19.17
C SER A 270 7.28 30.67 -19.47
N GLN A 271 6.24 30.02 -20.00
CA GLN A 271 6.25 28.60 -20.37
C GLN A 271 7.43 28.23 -21.28
N GLU A 272 7.86 29.16 -22.14
CA GLU A 272 8.96 28.96 -23.09
C GLU A 272 10.32 28.84 -22.39
N SER A 273 10.58 29.65 -21.37
CA SER A 273 11.88 29.61 -20.66
C SER A 273 11.96 28.44 -19.68
N THR A 274 10.81 27.91 -19.24
CA THR A 274 10.73 26.65 -18.49
C THR A 274 11.15 25.44 -19.36
N GLN A 275 10.77 25.42 -20.64
CA GLN A 275 11.18 24.36 -21.57
C GLN A 275 12.70 24.38 -21.85
N VAL A 276 13.30 25.57 -21.96
CA VAL A 276 14.75 25.71 -22.13
C VAL A 276 15.51 25.22 -20.90
N LEU A 277 15.03 25.55 -19.70
CA LEU A 277 15.63 25.12 -18.44
C LEU A 277 15.53 23.59 -18.26
N MET A 278 14.37 22.99 -18.57
CA MET A 278 14.22 21.53 -18.61
C MET A 278 15.17 20.88 -19.61
N GLY A 279 15.31 21.45 -20.81
CA GLY A 279 16.24 20.94 -21.82
C GLY A 279 17.68 20.92 -21.32
N ALA A 280 18.11 21.98 -20.64
CA ALA A 280 19.45 22.09 -20.08
C ALA A 280 19.68 21.09 -18.92
N LEU A 281 18.71 20.93 -18.03
CA LEU A 281 18.81 20.02 -16.88
C LEU A 281 18.77 18.55 -17.30
N LEU A 282 17.86 18.17 -18.20
CA LEU A 282 17.83 16.81 -18.77
C LEU A 282 19.12 16.48 -19.53
N SER A 283 19.70 17.46 -20.24
CA SER A 283 21.00 17.31 -20.90
C SER A 283 22.13 17.10 -19.88
N SER A 284 22.11 17.84 -18.77
CA SER A 284 23.09 17.71 -17.68
C SER A 284 22.98 16.36 -16.96
N ALA A 285 21.76 15.93 -16.61
CA ALA A 285 21.50 14.63 -15.98
C ALA A 285 21.94 13.47 -16.88
N ARG A 286 21.67 13.55 -18.20
CA ARG A 286 22.13 12.55 -19.17
C ARG A 286 23.66 12.50 -19.26
N LYS A 287 24.32 13.65 -19.15
CA LYS A 287 25.79 13.75 -19.15
C LYS A 287 26.39 13.15 -17.87
N ALA A 288 25.79 13.42 -16.71
CA ALA A 288 26.19 12.82 -15.44
C ALA A 288 26.01 11.29 -15.42
N ALA A 289 24.88 10.80 -15.93
CA ALA A 289 24.64 9.36 -16.08
C ALA A 289 25.65 8.70 -17.03
N SER A 290 26.00 9.36 -18.13
CA SER A 290 27.02 8.86 -19.07
C SER A 290 28.43 8.84 -18.47
N ALA A 291 28.75 9.77 -17.58
CA ALA A 291 30.03 9.81 -16.86
C ALA A 291 30.13 8.69 -15.81
N ALA A 292 29.03 8.40 -15.09
CA ALA A 292 28.98 7.31 -14.10
C ALA A 292 29.14 5.91 -14.74
N VAL A 293 28.70 5.73 -15.98
CA VAL A 293 28.90 4.49 -16.75
C VAL A 293 30.36 4.31 -17.20
N GLN A 294 31.12 5.40 -17.34
CA GLN A 294 32.54 5.36 -17.74
C GLN A 294 33.51 5.12 -16.58
N THR A 295 33.04 5.15 -15.33
CA THR A 295 33.89 4.96 -14.13
C THR A 295 33.90 3.54 -13.58
N VAL A 296 33.44 2.53 -14.33
CA VAL A 296 33.62 1.13 -13.93
C VAL A 296 35.06 0.69 -14.26
N PRO A 297 35.93 0.44 -13.27
CA PRO A 297 37.27 -0.07 -13.55
C PRO A 297 37.15 -1.47 -14.14
N VAL A 298 37.66 -1.64 -15.36
CA VAL A 298 37.84 -2.95 -16.00
C VAL A 298 38.90 -3.71 -15.22
N ALA A 299 38.47 -4.43 -14.18
CA ALA A 299 39.31 -5.34 -13.43
C ALA A 299 39.58 -6.60 -14.27
N GLY A 300 40.85 -6.76 -14.63
CA GLY A 300 41.56 -8.03 -14.52
C GLY A 300 40.92 -9.28 -15.13
N ARG A 301 41.32 -9.55 -16.37
CA ARG A 301 41.14 -10.82 -17.09
C ARG A 301 41.82 -11.97 -16.34
N GLY A 302 41.06 -12.77 -15.59
CA GLY A 302 41.51 -14.03 -14.98
C GLY A 302 40.72 -15.23 -15.51
N ARG A 303 41.38 -16.10 -16.28
CA ARG A 303 40.86 -17.40 -16.73
C ARG A 303 40.80 -18.38 -15.55
N HIS A 304 39.71 -19.13 -15.39
CA HIS A 304 39.66 -20.61 -15.33
C HIS A 304 38.26 -21.14 -14.91
N ALA A 305 37.73 -22.05 -15.74
CA ALA A 305 36.98 -23.28 -15.45
C ALA A 305 35.58 -23.29 -14.77
N ALA A 306 34.66 -23.91 -15.53
CA ALA A 306 33.69 -24.96 -15.14
C ALA A 306 32.37 -24.62 -14.41
N HIS A 307 31.30 -24.75 -15.19
CA HIS A 307 29.97 -25.30 -14.89
C HIS A 307 29.32 -25.09 -13.52
N ALA A 308 28.29 -24.24 -13.48
CA ALA A 308 27.02 -24.52 -12.82
C ALA A 308 25.90 -23.70 -13.47
N ARG A 309 24.87 -24.39 -14.00
CA ARG A 309 23.62 -23.78 -14.49
C ARG A 309 22.79 -23.41 -13.26
N ALA A 310 22.73 -22.12 -12.92
CA ALA A 310 21.78 -21.58 -11.96
C ALA A 310 20.51 -21.12 -12.68
N SER A 311 19.35 -21.58 -12.20
CA SER A 311 18.02 -21.13 -12.63
C SER A 311 17.78 -19.65 -12.32
N PRO A 312 16.99 -18.94 -13.13
CA PRO A 312 16.66 -17.54 -12.88
C PRO A 312 15.52 -17.46 -11.86
N ALA A 313 15.85 -17.48 -10.57
CA ALA A 313 14.97 -16.89 -9.57
C ALA A 313 15.22 -15.38 -9.57
N SER A 314 14.23 -14.61 -9.99
CA SER A 314 14.22 -13.15 -10.00
C SER A 314 14.52 -12.62 -8.60
N PHE A 315 15.73 -12.13 -8.40
CA PHE A 315 16.14 -11.34 -7.24
C PHE A 315 15.36 -10.02 -7.27
N VAL A 316 14.33 -9.91 -6.43
CA VAL A 316 13.68 -8.64 -6.14
C VAL A 316 14.55 -7.96 -5.09
N PRO A 317 15.11 -6.76 -5.36
CA PRO A 317 15.86 -6.04 -4.34
C PRO A 317 14.94 -5.78 -3.14
N SER A 318 15.39 -6.20 -1.95
CA SER A 318 14.76 -5.88 -0.68
C SER A 318 14.68 -4.37 -0.56
N MET A 319 13.48 -3.81 -0.74
CA MET A 319 13.22 -2.40 -0.52
C MET A 319 13.42 -2.16 0.97
N GLY A 320 14.45 -1.39 1.33
CA GLY A 320 14.62 -0.89 2.69
C GLY A 320 13.29 -0.30 3.15
N SER A 321 12.83 -0.75 4.31
CA SER A 321 11.51 -0.41 4.85
C SER A 321 11.29 1.10 4.78
N MET A 322 10.23 1.54 4.08
CA MET A 322 9.78 2.95 4.08
C MET A 322 9.55 3.52 5.50
N ARG A 323 9.57 2.65 6.52
CA ARG A 323 9.65 3.02 7.94
C ARG A 323 10.78 3.98 8.31
N GLN A 324 11.90 4.03 7.56
CA GLN A 324 12.94 5.02 7.85
C GLN A 324 12.53 6.46 7.53
N VAL A 325 11.58 6.67 6.61
CA VAL A 325 11.11 8.01 6.24
C VAL A 325 9.86 8.40 7.04
N LEU A 326 9.03 7.42 7.44
CA LEU A 326 7.79 7.62 8.20
C LEU A 326 7.96 7.34 9.70
N GLY A 327 9.11 7.66 10.30
CA GLY A 327 9.39 7.46 11.73
C GLY A 327 8.47 8.27 12.65
N ILE A 328 7.20 7.89 12.72
CA ILE A 328 6.27 8.23 13.79
C ILE A 328 6.45 7.11 14.82
N GLU A 329 7.39 7.31 15.74
CA GLU A 329 7.42 6.52 16.96
C GLU A 329 6.11 6.76 17.69
N GLY A 330 5.26 5.74 17.74
CA GLY A 330 4.06 5.75 18.56
C GLY A 330 4.47 5.78 20.03
N GLU A 331 4.64 6.98 20.59
CA GLU A 331 4.63 7.17 22.04
C GLU A 331 3.27 6.67 22.56
N GLY A 332 3.33 5.56 23.29
CA GLY A 332 2.18 4.98 23.97
C GLY A 332 1.53 6.00 24.88
N GLN A 333 0.37 6.50 24.47
CA GLN A 333 -0.48 7.35 25.27
C GLN A 333 -1.01 6.53 26.46
N GLN A 334 -0.32 6.62 27.60
CA GLN A 334 -0.83 6.14 28.88
C GLN A 334 -2.11 6.93 29.23
N PRO A 335 -3.20 6.27 29.68
CA PRO A 335 -4.38 6.96 30.14
C PRO A 335 -4.10 7.61 31.51
N GLY A 336 -3.76 8.90 31.47
CA GLY A 336 -3.69 9.76 32.64
C GLY A 336 -5.07 9.85 33.32
N ARG A 337 -5.15 9.32 34.54
CA ARG A 337 -6.28 9.52 35.46
C ARG A 337 -6.44 11.01 35.77
N HIS A 338 -7.34 11.69 35.07
CA HIS A 338 -7.87 12.96 35.54
C HIS A 338 -8.81 12.72 36.72
N ARG A 339 -8.32 13.01 37.93
CA ARG A 339 -9.16 13.29 39.11
C ARG A 339 -9.97 14.54 38.81
N ILE A 340 -11.29 14.38 38.64
CA ILE A 340 -12.25 15.48 38.74
C ILE A 340 -12.40 15.76 40.23
N ALA A 341 -11.80 16.86 40.68
CA ALA A 341 -12.17 17.47 41.96
C ALA A 341 -13.48 18.23 41.71
N TYR A 342 -14.54 17.83 42.40
CA TYR A 342 -15.74 18.63 42.54
C TYR A 342 -15.39 19.79 43.48
N ASP A 343 -15.32 21.00 42.93
CA ASP A 343 -15.31 22.22 43.72
C ASP A 343 -16.76 22.63 43.92
N ASP A 344 -17.22 22.42 45.15
CA ASP A 344 -18.54 22.79 45.64
C ASP A 344 -18.49 24.28 46.00
N SER A 345 -19.05 25.11 45.13
CA SER A 345 -19.23 26.54 45.40
C SER A 345 -20.64 26.93 45.01
N SER A 346 -21.51 26.91 46.01
CA SER A 346 -22.79 27.56 46.01
C SER A 346 -22.62 29.04 45.68
N SER A 347 -23.36 29.52 44.69
CA SER A 347 -23.69 30.93 44.57
C SER A 347 -25.16 31.00 44.15
N ASP A 348 -25.99 31.27 45.15
CA ASP A 348 -27.23 32.00 45.01
C ASP A 348 -27.00 33.19 44.07
N ASP A 349 -27.81 33.31 43.01
CA ASP A 349 -28.10 34.60 42.40
C ASP A 349 -29.44 34.54 41.64
N ASP A 350 -30.44 35.13 42.29
CA ASP A 350 -31.53 35.96 41.80
C ASP A 350 -32.06 35.75 40.36
N ILE A 351 -33.33 35.31 40.31
CA ILE A 351 -34.20 35.37 39.14
C ILE A 351 -34.99 36.69 39.18
N PRO A 352 -34.80 37.64 38.24
CA PRO A 352 -35.76 38.71 38.04
C PRO A 352 -36.85 38.26 37.06
N VAL A 353 -38.07 38.19 37.60
CA VAL A 353 -39.34 38.15 36.89
C VAL A 353 -39.50 39.40 36.04
N GLN A 354 -39.52 39.27 34.71
CA GLN A 354 -40.14 40.21 33.79
C GLN A 354 -40.49 39.48 32.48
N GLN A 355 -41.53 39.79 31.72
CA GLN A 355 -42.82 40.42 31.97
C GLN A 355 -43.59 40.13 30.68
N ARG A 356 -44.83 39.65 30.80
CA ARG A 356 -45.74 39.43 29.67
C ARG A 356 -45.86 40.68 28.81
N ARG A 357 -45.71 40.55 27.50
CA ARG A 357 -46.52 41.33 26.53
C ARG A 357 -46.98 40.44 25.39
N ALA A 358 -48.29 40.40 25.26
CA ALA A 358 -49.05 39.88 24.14
C ALA A 358 -48.71 40.62 22.85
N ASN A 359 -48.94 39.97 21.72
CA ASN A 359 -49.66 40.59 20.62
C ASN A 359 -50.41 39.52 19.82
N ALA A 360 -51.65 39.89 19.51
CA ALA A 360 -52.55 39.26 18.58
C ALA A 360 -52.09 39.44 17.12
#